data_AF-A0A4U9D9J6-F1
#
_entry.id   AF-A0A4U9D9J6-F1
#
_cell.length_a   1.000
_cell.length_b   1.000
_cell.length_c   1.000
_cell.angle_alpha   90.00
_cell.angle_beta   90.00
_cell.angle_gamma   90.00
#
_symmetry.space_group_name_H-M   'P 1'
#
loop_
_entity.id
_entity.type
_entity.pdbx_description
1 polymer ?
#
loop_
_entity_poly.entity_id
_entity_poly.type
_entity_poly.pdbx_seq_one_letter_code
_entity_poly.pdbx_strand_id
1 'polypeptide(L)' 'MGGHRVEDLVLDKYVIAVASDAPVTTSLPQLDLNDIAQIAAFIVPLVRRTTRVMRGKLSG' A
#
# COMPACT_ATOMS: atom_id res chain seq x y z
N MET A 1 10.63 -3.51 -23.59
CA MET A 1 9.17 -3.74 -23.59
C MET A 1 8.87 -4.73 -22.47
N GLY A 2 8.74 -4.26 -21.24
CA GLY A 2 8.50 -5.09 -20.06
C GLY A 2 7.37 -4.47 -19.26
N GLY A 3 6.15 -4.56 -19.78
CA GLY A 3 4.95 -4.18 -19.05
C GLY A 3 4.29 -5.45 -18.55
N HIS A 4 4.36 -5.70 -17.25
CA HIS A 4 3.47 -6.67 -16.62
C HIS A 4 2.05 -6.13 -16.77
N ARG A 5 1.14 -6.95 -17.28
CA ARG A 5 -0.25 -6.52 -17.47
C ARG A 5 -0.90 -6.37 -16.10
N VAL A 6 -1.84 -5.44 -15.96
CA VAL A 6 -2.60 -5.24 -14.72
C VAL A 6 -3.32 -6.52 -14.31
N GLU A 7 -3.67 -7.37 -15.29
CA GLU A 7 -4.27 -8.69 -15.06
C GLU A 7 -3.35 -9.67 -14.30
N ASP A 8 -2.03 -9.46 -14.32
CA ASP A 8 -1.04 -10.29 -13.62
C ASP A 8 -0.83 -9.83 -12.16
N LEU A 9 -1.51 -8.77 -11.73
CA LEU A 9 -1.36 -8.20 -10.39
C LEU A 9 -2.03 -9.13 -9.35
N VAL A 10 -1.26 -10.08 -8.83
CA VAL A 10 -1.70 -10.94 -7.73
C VAL A 10 -1.70 -10.11 -6.45
N LEU A 11 -2.88 -9.57 -6.12
CA LEU A 11 -3.11 -8.90 -4.84
C LEU A 11 -3.30 -9.96 -3.75
N ASP A 12 -2.26 -10.22 -2.96
CA ASP A 12 -2.37 -11.08 -1.79
C ASP A 12 -3.03 -10.34 -0.60
N LYS A 13 -3.38 -11.10 0.45
CA LYS A 13 -4.10 -10.60 1.64
C LYS A 13 -3.36 -9.52 2.46
N TYR A 14 -2.08 -9.32 2.22
CA TYR A 14 -1.25 -8.31 2.86
C TYR A 14 -1.15 -7.02 2.05
N VAL A 15 -1.66 -6.99 0.82
CA VAL A 15 -1.76 -5.76 0.04
C VAL A 15 -2.88 -4.89 0.60
N ILE A 16 -2.56 -3.62 0.86
CA ILE A 16 -3.44 -2.67 1.56
C ILE A 16 -3.85 -1.47 0.70
N ALA A 17 -3.21 -1.26 -0.44
CA ALA A 17 -3.52 -0.25 -1.46
C ALA A 17 -2.76 -0.54 -2.75
N VAL A 18 -3.22 0.03 -3.87
CA VAL A 18 -2.54 -0.03 -5.18
C VAL A 18 -2.21 1.38 -5.63
N ALA A 19 -0.96 1.70 -5.94
CA ALA A 19 -0.61 2.97 -6.58
C ALA A 19 -0.53 2.77 -8.10
N SER A 20 -1.29 3.54 -8.87
CA SER A 20 -1.36 3.39 -10.33
C SER A 20 -1.76 4.69 -11.00
N ASP A 21 -1.16 4.97 -12.16
CA ASP A 21 -1.48 6.07 -13.06
C ASP A 21 -2.61 5.73 -14.05
N ALA A 22 -3.00 4.45 -14.11
CA ALA A 22 -4.17 3.96 -14.83
C ALA A 22 -5.21 3.37 -13.85
N PRO A 23 -6.52 3.38 -14.17
CA PRO A 23 -7.53 2.71 -13.35
C PRO A 23 -7.23 1.22 -13.17
N VAL A 24 -7.28 0.74 -11.92
CA VAL A 24 -7.11 -0.68 -11.59
C VAL A 24 -8.41 -1.19 -10.97
N THR A 25 -8.96 -2.27 -11.50
CA THR A 25 -10.15 -2.91 -10.93
C THR A 25 -9.77 -3.68 -9.66
N THR A 26 -9.96 -3.06 -8.50
CA THR A 26 -9.69 -3.65 -7.18
C THR A 26 -10.66 -3.13 -6.13
N SER A 27 -10.87 -3.90 -5.06
CA SER A 27 -11.60 -3.44 -3.87
C SER A 27 -10.71 -2.66 -2.89
N LEU A 28 -9.39 -2.61 -3.15
CA LEU A 28 -8.43 -1.87 -2.33
C LEU A 28 -8.42 -0.38 -2.70
N PRO A 29 -8.00 0.50 -1.78
CA PRO A 29 -7.75 1.90 -2.12
C PRO A 29 -6.75 2.02 -3.28
N GLN A 30 -7.09 2.81 -4.29
CA GLN A 30 -6.18 3.20 -5.36
C GLN A 30 -5.58 4.59 -5.07
N LEU A 31 -4.25 4.68 -5.10
CA LEU A 31 -3.49 5.91 -4.97
C LEU A 31 -3.01 6.37 -6.35
N ASP A 32 -2.90 7.69 -6.55
CA ASP A 32 -2.28 8.24 -7.76
C ASP A 32 -0.77 8.03 -7.68
N LEU A 33 -0.21 7.28 -8.64
CA LEU A 33 1.22 7.02 -8.73
C LEU A 33 2.04 8.31 -8.86
N ASN A 34 1.44 9.37 -9.41
CA ASN A 34 2.11 10.65 -9.62
C ASN A 34 1.98 11.61 -8.42
N ASP A 35 1.15 11.28 -7.42
CA ASP A 35 1.00 12.07 -6.19
C ASP A 35 1.80 11.44 -5.03
N ILE A 36 3.07 11.81 -4.97
CA ILE A 36 4.00 11.35 -3.92
C ILE A 36 3.54 11.78 -2.51
N ALA A 37 2.88 12.93 -2.38
CA ALA A 37 2.43 13.43 -1.09
C ALA A 37 1.27 12.57 -0.56
N GLN A 38 0.34 12.17 -1.43
CA GLN A 38 -0.75 11.26 -1.09
C GLN A 38 -0.21 9.89 -0.66
N ILE A 39 0.77 9.34 -1.39
CA ILE A 39 1.40 8.06 -1.04
C ILE A 39 2.08 8.14 0.34
N ALA A 40 2.84 9.20 0.59
CA ALA A 40 3.48 9.42 1.89
C ALA A 40 2.46 9.56 3.02
N ALA A 41 1.38 10.32 2.80
CA ALA A 41 0.29 10.49 3.77
C ALA A 41 -0.42 9.17 4.09
N PHE A 42 -0.48 8.24 3.14
CA PHE A 42 -1.05 6.90 3.34
C PHE A 42 -0.10 5.99 4.15
N ILE A 43 1.21 6.00 3.85
CA ILE A 43 2.20 5.08 4.46
C ILE A 43 2.61 5.50 5.88
N VAL A 44 2.82 6.79 6.14
CA VAL A 44 3.37 7.26 7.42
C VAL A 44 2.53 6.83 8.64
N PRO A 45 1.19 6.95 8.64
CA PRO A 45 0.36 6.48 9.74
C PRO A 45 0.43 4.96 9.95
N LEU A 46 0.56 4.19 8.86
CA LEU A 46 0.65 2.74 8.91
C LEU A 46 1.92 2.29 9.65
N VAL A 47 3.07 2.85 9.29
CA VAL A 47 4.35 2.54 9.93
C VAL A 47 4.32 2.90 11.42
N ARG A 48 3.66 4.00 11.78
CA ARG A 48 3.50 4.38 13.20
C ARG A 48 2.65 3.36 13.99
N ARG A 49 1.64 2.76 13.37
CA ARG A 49 0.81 1.70 14.00
C ARG A 49 1.62 0.43 14.24
N THR A 50 2.44 0.01 13.28
CA THR A 50 3.26 -1.20 13.42
C THR A 50 4.36 -1.04 14.48
N THR A 51 5.00 0.12 14.57
CA THR A 51 6.04 0.41 15.58
C THR A 51 5.48 0.41 17.01
N ARG A 52 4.22 0.83 17.19
CA ARG A 52 3.54 0.82 18.49
C ARG A 52 3.20 -0.61 18.95
N VAL A 53 2.82 -1.49 18.03
CA VAL A 53 2.51 -2.91 18.33
C VAL A 53 3.77 -3.69 18.73
N MET A 54 4.92 -3.42 18.09
CA MET A 54 6.18 -4.09 18.44
C MET A 54 6.73 -3.65 19.80
N ARG A 55 6.59 -2.38 20.19
CA ARG A 55 7.00 -1.90 21.52
C ARG A 55 6.16 -2.46 22.67
N GLY A 56 4.89 -2.78 22.43
CA GLY A 56 4.00 -3.36 23.46
C GLY A 56 4.28 -4.82 23.80
N LYS A 57 5.04 -5.56 22.97
CA LYS A 57 5.34 -6.99 23.18
C LYS A 57 6.68 -7.27 23.89
N LEU A 58 7.50 -6.25 24.15
CA LEU A 58 8.82 -6.37 24.80
C LEU A 58 8.78 -6.01 26.31
N SER A 59 7.60 -5.73 26.86
CA SER A 59 7.42 -5.32 28.27
C SER A 59 6.52 -6.27 29.07
N GLY A 60 6.33 -7.51 28.58
CA GLY A 60 5.56 -8.56 29.25
C GLY A 60 6.43 -9.76 29.58
#